data_AF-A0A434AWX9-F1
#
_entry.id   AF-A0A434AWX9-F1
#
_cell.length_a   1.000
_cell.length_b   1.000
_cell.length_c   1.000
_cell.angle_alpha   90.00
_cell.angle_beta   90.00
_cell.angle_gamma   90.00
#
_symmetry.space_group_name_H-M   'P 1'
#
loop_
_entity.id
_entity.type
_entity.pdbx_description
1 polymer ?
#
loop_
_entity_poly.entity_id
_entity_poly.type
_entity_poly.pdbx_seq_one_letter_code
_entity_poly.pdbx_strand_id
1 'polypeptide(L)' 'MKDFTTGNVARHIFNFTLPMLLGNVFQQLYNIVDSIIVGKELGKEALASVGASFPIIFALIALLIGIGSGFSIVIS' A
#
# COMPACT_ATOMS: atom_id res chain seq x y z
N MET A 1 18.05 -12.66 -14.70
CA MET A 1 16.59 -12.84 -14.65
C MET A 1 16.34 -14.27 -14.19
N LYS A 2 15.69 -14.47 -13.04
CA LYS A 2 15.48 -15.81 -12.48
C LYS A 2 14.26 -16.41 -13.19
N ASP A 3 14.47 -17.49 -13.90
CA ASP A 3 13.44 -18.12 -14.72
C ASP A 3 12.38 -18.78 -13.82
N PHE A 4 11.14 -18.31 -13.90
CA PHE A 4 10.03 -18.80 -13.07
C PHE A 4 9.29 -20.00 -13.70
N THR A 5 9.76 -20.47 -14.87
CA THR A 5 9.14 -21.58 -15.62
C THR A 5 9.75 -22.95 -15.31
N THR A 6 10.87 -23.00 -14.59
CA THR A 6 11.56 -24.26 -14.25
C THR A 6 11.81 -24.38 -12.74
N GLY A 7 11.12 -25.31 -12.08
CA GLY A 7 11.24 -25.60 -10.65
C GLY A 7 9.91 -25.65 -9.90
N ASN A 8 9.96 -25.97 -8.60
CA ASN A 8 8.76 -26.08 -7.76
C ASN A 8 8.14 -24.69 -7.53
N VAL A 9 7.12 -24.36 -8.32
CA VAL A 9 6.35 -23.10 -8.35
C VAL A 9 5.99 -22.62 -6.94
N ALA A 10 5.64 -23.54 -6.04
CA ALA A 10 5.28 -23.23 -4.66
C ALA A 10 6.41 -22.52 -3.89
N ARG A 11 7.68 -22.89 -4.10
CA ARG A 11 8.83 -22.28 -3.39
C ARG A 11 9.17 -20.89 -3.93
N HIS A 12 8.95 -20.66 -5.21
CA HIS A 12 9.15 -19.34 -5.82
C HIS A 12 8.07 -18.35 -5.41
N ILE A 13 6.80 -18.79 -5.40
CA ILE A 13 5.69 -17.99 -4.87
C ILE A 13 5.96 -17.68 -3.40
N PHE A 14 6.28 -18.66 -2.56
CA PHE A 14 6.50 -18.41 -1.13
C PHE A 14 7.65 -17.42 -0.86
N ASN A 15 8.78 -17.53 -1.57
CA ASN A 15 9.89 -16.59 -1.43
C ASN A 15 9.62 -15.18 -1.97
N PHE A 16 8.67 -15.01 -2.90
CA PHE A 16 8.30 -13.71 -3.44
C PHE A 16 7.18 -13.07 -2.62
N THR A 17 6.20 -13.87 -2.20
CA THR A 17 5.07 -13.44 -1.38
C THR A 17 5.50 -13.09 0.04
N LEU A 18 6.50 -13.75 0.63
CA LEU A 18 6.97 -13.46 1.98
C LEU A 18 7.49 -12.01 2.16
N PRO A 19 8.42 -11.49 1.34
CA PRO A 19 8.85 -10.09 1.44
C PRO A 19 7.73 -9.11 1.05
N MET A 20 6.84 -9.46 0.11
CA MET A 20 5.67 -8.62 -0.22
C MET A 20 4.68 -8.51 0.94
N LEU A 21 4.38 -9.63 1.63
CA LEU A 21 3.52 -9.66 2.81
C LEU A 21 4.13 -8.87 3.94
N LEU A 22 5.42 -9.05 4.22
CA LEU A 22 6.13 -8.26 5.22
C LEU A 22 6.04 -6.78 4.90
N GLY A 23 6.33 -6.38 3.65
CA GLY A 23 6.19 -4.98 3.22
C GLY A 23 4.78 -4.43 3.44
N ASN A 24 3.75 -5.20 3.10
CA ASN A 24 2.35 -4.81 3.33
C ASN A 24 2.01 -4.67 4.82
N VAL A 25 2.50 -5.58 5.66
CA VAL A 25 2.29 -5.55 7.11
C VAL A 25 2.99 -4.34 7.73
N PHE A 26 4.24 -4.04 7.34
CA PHE A 26 4.95 -2.84 7.77
C PHE A 26 4.24 -1.56 7.31
N GLN A 27 3.72 -1.53 6.08
CA GLN A 27 2.97 -0.40 5.56
C GLN A 27 1.66 -0.17 6.34
N GLN A 28 0.93 -1.23 6.68
CA GLN A 28 -0.26 -1.11 7.52
C GLN A 28 0.06 -0.66 8.95
N LEU A 29 1.13 -1.21 9.56
CA LEU A 29 1.63 -0.76 10.86
C LEU A 29 1.99 0.73 10.82
N TYR A 30 2.63 1.19 9.75
CA TYR A 30 2.95 2.61 9.58
C TYR A 30 1.69 3.47 9.54
N ASN A 31 0.68 3.09 8.76
CA ASN A 31 -0.60 3.83 8.70
C ASN A 31 -1.31 3.87 10.06
N ILE A 32 -1.27 2.78 10.83
CA ILE A 32 -1.87 2.72 12.17
C ILE A 32 -1.10 3.62 13.13
N VAL A 33 0.23 3.53 13.14
CA VAL A 33 1.08 4.33 14.03
C VAL A 33 0.97 5.81 13.69
N ASP A 34 0.97 6.18 12.40
CA ASP A 34 0.78 7.55 11.93
C ASP A 34 -0.58 8.10 12.39
N SER A 35 -1.66 7.32 12.23
CA SER A 35 -3.00 7.69 12.70
C SER A 35 -3.06 7.85 14.23
N ILE A 36 -2.41 6.96 14.99
CA ILE A 36 -2.35 7.04 16.46
C ILE A 36 -1.55 8.26 16.91
N ILE A 37 -0.39 8.53 16.31
CA ILE A 37 0.47 9.67 16.65
C ILE A 37 -0.26 10.97 16.33
N VAL A 38 -0.87 11.10 15.14
CA VAL A 38 -1.65 12.29 14.78
C VAL A 38 -2.85 12.48 15.71
N GLY A 39 -3.54 11.39 16.09
CA GLY A 39 -4.64 11.46 17.05
C GLY A 39 -4.22 11.82 18.48
N LYS A 40 -2.97 11.52 18.87
CA LYS A 40 -2.46 11.74 20.23
C LYS A 40 -1.68 13.06 20.40
N GLU A 41 -0.93 13.49 19.39
CA GLU A 41 -0.14 14.73 19.38
C GLU A 41 -0.95 15.98 18.99
N LEU A 42 -1.90 15.86 18.03
CA LEU A 42 -2.72 17.00 17.61
C LEU A 42 -4.17 16.96 18.17
N GLY A 43 -4.55 15.89 18.88
CA GLY A 43 -5.85 15.75 19.53
C GLY A 43 -6.98 15.27 18.60
N LYS A 44 -8.17 15.05 19.19
CA LYS A 44 -9.36 14.50 18.50
C LYS A 44 -9.77 15.29 17.26
N GLU A 45 -9.53 16.60 17.24
CA GLU A 45 -9.82 17.46 16.08
C GLU A 45 -8.93 17.15 14.87
N ALA A 46 -7.64 16.86 15.07
CA ALA A 46 -6.77 16.49 13.96
C ALA A 46 -7.08 15.10 13.40
N LEU A 47 -7.45 14.13 14.25
CA LEU A 47 -7.94 12.83 13.77
C LEU A 47 -9.23 13.00 12.95
N ALA A 48 -10.13 13.90 13.38
CA ALA A 48 -11.34 14.24 12.64
C ALA A 48 -11.03 14.97 11.32
N SER A 49 -10.03 15.87 11.28
CA SER A 49 -9.57 16.55 10.06
C SER A 49 -8.88 15.59 9.07
N VAL A 50 -8.13 14.60 9.55
CA VAL A 50 -7.57 13.53 8.69
C VAL A 50 -8.71 12.67 8.13
N GLY A 51 -9.71 12.32 8.95
CA GLY A 51 -10.92 11.63 8.48
C GLY A 51 -11.72 12.43 7.46
N ALA A 52 -11.87 13.75 7.65
CA ALA A 52 -12.57 14.64 6.71
C ALA A 52 -11.80 14.85 5.40
N SER A 53 -10.46 14.73 5.43
CA SER A 53 -9.59 14.84 4.25
C SER A 53 -9.45 13.51 3.49
N PHE A 54 -9.84 12.39 4.10
CA PHE A 54 -9.76 11.04 3.53
C PHE A 54 -10.42 10.91 2.15
N PRO A 55 -11.61 11.50 1.87
CA PRO A 55 -12.23 11.42 0.54
C PRO A 55 -11.39 12.07 -0.56
N ILE A 56 -10.73 13.19 -0.26
CA ILE A 56 -9.87 13.93 -1.20
C ILE A 56 -8.59 13.14 -1.47
N ILE A 57 -7.96 12.62 -0.41
CA ILE A 57 -6.77 11.78 -0.50
C ILE A 57 -7.09 10.51 -1.31
N PHE A 58 -8.23 9.88 -1.03
CA PHE A 58 -8.69 8.70 -1.76
C PHE A 58 -8.90 8.98 -3.25
N ALA A 59 -9.53 10.11 -3.60
CA ALA A 59 -9.74 10.49 -4.99
C ALA A 59 -8.42 10.70 -5.75
N LEU A 60 -7.43 11.36 -5.12
CA LEU A 60 -6.09 11.52 -5.68
C LEU A 60 -5.37 10.18 -5.86
N ILE A 61 -5.41 9.32 -4.85
CA ILE A 61 -4.80 7.99 -4.93
C ILE A 61 -5.47 7.15 -6.03
N ALA A 62 -6.80 7.15 -6.10
CA ALA A 62 -7.55 6.43 -7.13
C ALA A 62 -7.22 6.92 -8.54
N LEU A 63 -7.05 8.23 -8.72
CA LEU A 63 -6.62 8.82 -9.99
C LEU A 63 -5.20 8.35 -10.36
N LEU A 64 -4.25 8.43 -9.42
CA LEU A 64 -2.87 8.02 -9.66
C LEU A 64 -2.75 6.51 -9.95
N ILE A 65 -3.48 5.68 -9.22
CA ILE A 65 -3.56 4.23 -9.46
C ILE A 65 -4.21 3.97 -10.82
N GLY A 66 -5.30 4.67 -11.17
CA GLY A 66 -5.96 4.51 -12.46
C GLY A 66 -5.04 4.87 -13.64
N ILE A 67 -4.30 5.97 -13.52
CA ILE A 67 -3.31 6.39 -14.52
C ILE A 67 -2.14 5.39 -14.58
N GLY A 68 -1.57 5.01 -13.44
CA GLY A 68 -0.45 4.06 -13.37
C GLY A 68 -0.82 2.67 -13.92
N SER A 69 -2.01 2.17 -13.59
CA SER A 69 -2.54 0.91 -14.12
C SER A 69 -2.83 1.03 -15.63
N GLY A 70 -3.33 2.18 -16.10
CA GLY A 70 -3.52 2.45 -17.52
C GLY A 70 -2.21 2.41 -18.32
N PHE A 71 -1.14 3.00 -17.78
CA PHE A 71 0.19 2.92 -18.40
C PHE A 71 0.80 1.52 -18.32
N SER A 72 0.58 0.78 -17.23
CA SER A 72 1.07 -0.59 -17.09
C SER A 72 0.48 -1.54 -18.13
N ILE A 73 -0.74 -1.28 -18.62
CA ILE A 73 -1.37 -2.04 -19.71
C ILE A 73 -0.71 -1.72 -21.06
N VAL A 74 -0.24 -0.48 -21.26
CA VAL A 74 0.45 -0.07 -22.51
C VAL A 74 1.89 -0.58 -22.56
N ILE A 75 2.51 -0.80 -21.38
CA ILE A 75 3.92 -1.26 -21.25
C ILE A 75 4.04 -2.80 -21.17
N SER A 76 3.00 -3.52 -20.72
CA SER A 76 2.98 -5.00 -20.68
C SER A 76 2.68 -5.61 -22.05
#